data_AF-A4FYI0-F1
#
_entry.id   AF-A4FYI0-F1
#
_cell.length_a   1.000
_cell.length_b   1.000
_cell.length_c   1.000
_cell.angle_alpha   90.00
_cell.angle_beta   90.00
_cell.angle_gamma   90.00
#
_symmetry.space_group_name_H-M   'P 1'
#
loop_
_entity.id
_entity.type
_entity.pdbx_description
1 polymer ?
#
loop_
_entity_poly.entity_id
_entity_poly.type
_entity_poly.pdbx_seq_one_letter_code
_entity_poly.pdbx_strand_id
1 'polypeptide(L)' 'MDFENDNKMDKMAVEMLLKAPLMSKEELDETIFTLRKMAIKKSGRRNARYTMDSWADIAYDLSMKC' A
#
# COMPACT_ATOMS: atom_id res chain seq x y z
N MET A 1 -13.77 11.20 -10.76
CA MET A 1 -12.83 10.24 -10.15
C MET A 1 -12.10 9.58 -11.29
N ASP A 2 -10.78 9.71 -11.30
CA ASP A 2 -9.94 9.31 -12.43
C ASP A 2 -9.41 7.89 -12.17
N PHE A 3 -10.13 6.89 -12.69
CA PHE A 3 -9.90 5.47 -12.42
C PHE A 3 -8.46 5.01 -12.72
N GLU A 4 -7.78 5.65 -13.67
CA GLU A 4 -6.40 5.33 -14.02
C GLU A 4 -5.40 5.70 -12.91
N ASN A 5 -5.64 6.81 -12.22
CA ASN A 5 -4.76 7.27 -11.14
C ASN A 5 -4.90 6.42 -9.89
N ASP A 6 -6.11 5.96 -9.59
CA ASP A 6 -6.39 5.06 -8.46
C ASP A 6 -5.67 3.71 -8.62
N ASN A 7 -5.65 3.18 -9.85
CA ASN A 7 -5.02 1.89 -10.14
C ASN A 7 -3.48 1.96 -10.11
N LYS A 8 -2.88 3.10 -10.52
CA LYS A 8 -1.43 3.33 -10.36
C LYS A 8 -1.02 3.40 -8.90
N MET A 9 -1.82 4.05 -8.05
CA MET A 9 -1.54 4.17 -6.62
C MET A 9 -1.57 2.81 -5.93
N ASP A 10 -2.54 1.96 -6.29
CA ASP A 10 -2.66 0.61 -5.73
C ASP A 10 -1.46 -0.26 -6.09
N LYS A 11 -1.02 -0.24 -7.37
CA LYS A 11 0.17 -0.97 -7.80
C LYS A 11 1.43 -0.53 -7.06
N MET A 12 1.64 0.78 -6.94
CA MET A 12 2.79 1.33 -6.22
C MET A 12 2.78 0.93 -4.74
N ALA A 13 1.61 0.96 -4.09
CA ALA A 13 1.48 0.56 -2.70
C ALA A 13 1.81 -0.93 -2.49
N VAL A 14 1.30 -1.79 -3.36
CA VAL A 14 1.59 -3.23 -3.34
C VAL A 14 3.08 -3.51 -3.59
N GLU A 15 3.71 -2.83 -4.55
CA GLU A 15 5.15 -2.97 -4.81
C GLU A 15 6.03 -2.54 -3.62
N MET A 16 5.63 -1.49 -2.90
CA MET A 16 6.31 -1.08 -1.66
C MET A 16 6.20 -2.17 -0.58
N LEU A 17 5.00 -2.74 -0.40
CA LEU A 17 4.75 -3.79 0.59
C LEU A 17 5.49 -5.09 0.26
N LEU A 18 5.62 -5.45 -1.01
CA LEU A 18 6.43 -6.62 -1.43
C LEU A 18 7.92 -6.47 -1.06
N LYS A 19 8.41 -5.24 -0.96
CA LYS A 19 9.80 -4.94 -0.55
C LYS A 19 9.97 -4.85 0.97
N ALA A 20 8.87 -4.81 1.74
CA ALA A 20 8.90 -4.64 3.19
C ALA A 20 9.80 -5.65 3.94
N PRO A 21 9.89 -6.94 3.56
CA PRO A 21 10.79 -7.88 4.23
C PRO A 21 12.29 -7.54 4.11
N LEU A 22 12.67 -6.70 3.14
CA LEU A 22 14.05 -6.28 2.87
C LEU A 22 14.38 -4.92 3.51
N MET A 23 13.39 -4.24 4.10
CA MET A 23 13.55 -2.92 4.68
C MET A 23 14.09 -3.02 6.11
N SER A 24 14.93 -2.06 6.49
CA SER A 24 15.19 -1.76 7.89
C SER A 24 13.93 -1.25 8.59
N LYS A 25 13.95 -1.20 9.92
CA LYS A 25 12.83 -0.67 10.70
C LYS A 25 12.49 0.78 10.34
N GLU A 26 13.51 1.63 10.17
CA GLU A 26 13.32 3.05 9.83
C GLU A 26 12.68 3.19 8.45
N GLU A 27 13.16 2.46 7.44
CA GLU A 27 12.59 2.45 6.10
C GLU A 27 11.15 1.92 6.08
N LEU A 28 10.86 0.91 6.90
CA LEU A 28 9.51 0.36 7.04
C LEU A 28 8.55 1.37 7.67
N ASP A 29 8.97 2.08 8.73
CA ASP A 29 8.17 3.10 9.40
C ASP A 29 7.85 4.26 8.43
N GLU A 30 8.83 4.71 7.64
CA GLU A 30 8.63 5.72 6.58
C GLU A 30 7.69 5.23 5.47
N THR A 31 7.83 3.96 5.08
CA THR A 31 6.97 3.32 4.07
C THR A 31 5.52 3.25 4.56
N ILE A 32 5.29 2.82 5.80
CA ILE A 32 3.95 2.77 6.41
C ILE A 32 3.33 4.18 6.47
N PHE A 33 4.12 5.18 6.86
CA PHE A 33 3.65 6.57 6.90
C PHE A 33 3.24 7.08 5.51
N THR A 34 4.02 6.75 4.49
CA THR A 34 3.74 7.09 3.09
C THR A 34 2.49 6.40 2.57
N LEU A 35 2.36 5.09 2.80
CA LEU A 35 1.18 4.30 2.44
C LEU A 35 -0.09 4.87 3.08
N ARG A 36 -0.02 5.27 4.35
CA ARG A 36 -1.15 5.90 5.04
C ARG A 36 -1.60 7.20 4.38
N LYS A 37 -0.65 8.06 3.97
CA LYS A 37 -0.97 9.29 3.23
C LYS A 37 -1.61 8.99 1.88
N MET A 38 -1.09 7.99 1.15
CA MET A 38 -1.65 7.54 -0.12
C MET A 38 -3.08 7.03 0.05
N ALA A 39 -3.32 6.17 1.05
CA ALA A 39 -4.64 5.61 1.32
C ALA A 39 -5.67 6.69 1.68
N ILE A 40 -5.28 7.69 2.48
CA ILE A 40 -6.13 8.85 2.79
C ILE A 40 -6.44 9.66 1.53
N LYS A 41 -5.45 9.87 0.65
CA LYS A 41 -5.64 10.61 -0.60
C LYS A 41 -6.60 9.91 -1.55
N LYS A 42 -6.52 8.58 -1.65
CA LYS A 42 -7.39 7.75 -2.52
C LYS A 42 -8.81 7.63 -1.99
N SER A 43 -8.96 7.24 -0.73
CA SER A 43 -10.23 6.74 -0.19
C SER A 43 -10.86 7.64 0.87
N GLY A 44 -10.15 8.70 1.28
CA GLY A 44 -10.50 9.54 2.41
C GLY A 44 -10.09 8.93 3.76
N ARG A 45 -10.08 9.76 4.80
CA ARG A 45 -9.58 9.37 6.14
C ARG A 45 -10.35 8.21 6.78
N ARG A 46 -11.65 8.08 6.50
CA ARG A 46 -12.51 7.02 7.06
C ARG A 46 -12.19 5.64 6.47
N ASN A 47 -11.78 5.58 5.19
CA ASN A 47 -11.57 4.32 4.46
C ASN A 47 -10.09 3.98 4.26
N ALA A 48 -9.18 4.83 4.73
CA ALA A 48 -7.74 4.64 4.57
C ALA A 48 -7.26 3.30 5.15
N ARG A 49 -7.82 2.87 6.30
CA ARG A 49 -7.49 1.57 6.90
C ARG A 49 -7.87 0.42 5.97
N TYR A 50 -9.11 0.38 5.50
CA TYR A 50 -9.58 -0.67 4.58
C TYR A 50 -8.75 -0.72 3.28
N THR A 51 -8.35 0.45 2.78
CA THR A 51 -7.49 0.54 1.59
C THR A 51 -6.11 -0.06 1.85
N MET A 52 -5.50 0.23 3.00
CA MET A 52 -4.22 -0.35 3.37
C MET A 52 -4.31 -1.86 3.60
N ASP A 53 -5.37 -2.32 4.26
CA ASP A 53 -5.62 -3.75 4.48
C ASP A 53 -5.74 -4.47 3.13
N SER A 54 -6.49 -3.90 2.17
CA SER A 54 -6.59 -4.44 0.82
C SER A 54 -5.24 -4.51 0.09
N TRP A 55 -4.36 -3.51 0.23
CA TRP A 55 -3.03 -3.57 -0.37
C TRP A 55 -2.16 -4.64 0.27
N ALA A 56 -2.26 -4.82 1.59
CA ALA A 56 -1.53 -5.84 2.33
C ALA A 56 -1.97 -7.25 1.92
N ASP A 57 -3.28 -7.49 1.79
CA ASP A 57 -3.84 -8.77 1.33
C ASP A 57 -3.31 -9.12 -0.07
N ILE A 58 -3.36 -8.16 -1.00
CA ILE A 58 -2.87 -8.36 -2.37
C ILE A 58 -1.36 -8.64 -2.38
N ALA A 59 -0.57 -7.87 -1.62
CA ALA A 59 0.88 -8.07 -1.54
C ALA A 59 1.23 -9.44 -0.95
N TYR A 60 0.51 -9.86 0.09
CA TYR A 60 0.68 -11.18 0.69
C TYR A 60 0.37 -12.29 -0.33
N ASP A 61 -0.80 -12.23 -0.97
CA ASP A 61 -1.21 -13.20 -2.00
C ASP A 61 -0.19 -13.31 -3.14
N LEU A 62 0.40 -12.19 -3.56
CA LEU A 62 1.45 -12.17 -4.58
C LEU A 62 2.74 -12.79 -4.09
N SER A 63 3.16 -12.48 -2.86
CA SER A 63 4.38 -13.04 -2.26
C SER A 63 4.31 -14.56 -2.05
N MET A 64 3.11 -15.09 -1.79
CA MET A 64 2.87 -16.52 -1.52
C MET A 64 2.63 -17.36 -2.78
N LYS A 65 2.39 -16.73 -3.94
CA LYS A 65 2.24 -17.41 -5.23
C LYS A 65 3.57 -17.66 -5.96
N CYS A 66 4.68 -17.26 -5.36
CA CYS A 66 6.04 -17.49 -5.83
C CYS A 66 6.67 -18.70 -5.12
#